data_AF-A0A940KGM6-F1
#
_entry.id   AF-A0A940KGM6-F1
#
_cell.length_a   1.000
_cell.length_b   1.000
_cell.length_c   1.000
_cell.angle_alpha   90.00
_cell.angle_beta   90.00
_cell.angle_gamma   90.00
#
_symmetry.space_group_name_H-M   'P 1'
#
loop_
_entity.id
_entity.type
_entity.pdbx_description
1 polymer ?
#
loop_
_entity_poly.entity_id
_entity_poly.type
_entity_poly.pdbx_seq_one_letter_code
_entity_poly.pdbx_strand_id
1 'polypeptide(L)'
;TAITLTGADGKAGDLLRSVIPVNDAITLRMHHSFVALPDNGYVPRLFDPRAGYFTNSYFDYSTPVAEPIQKQFIERHRLKKKDPSAPVSEAVNPIVYYLDNGTPEPIRTALLTGAKWWNQAFEAAGYKNAFQVYILPDSADPMDIRYNMINWVHRDTRGWSYGASVTDPRTGEIIKGNVTLGSLRVRQDYLIAQGLLAPFENGLPADDKMLKMALARLNQLAAHEIGHTLGLLHNFSSSVNDRASVMDYPHPLIRLNSKGDIDLSNAYDNKIGEWDKIAITWGYQDFPEGTNEKQALDKILEEAAKKGLFFISDNDARDPAGLHPQAHLWDNGTDAVAELKEVVKIRTKALQQFGIKNIRPGVAMAQLEDVLVPVYLYHRYQVEAVCKEVGGMFYTYAIRGDNQPVTRPISKEEQLKALNAAADCLDPSFLKIPDDIAKLIPPRPAGIEPTRELFKKRTGLSFDLLAPAETAADLPLSFIFHPERLSRMVQYEAQQQGLGVKEMINVLIGKTWKAPRRSGMEKLIQQQTEQILLTYLLRSVIDEAISFQARAEAQQAVKELSAFISAQEKISKDSSYLAHLALAADRIKSPEKVKGIKQKEMPPGSPIGCDL
;
A
#
# COMPACT_ATOMS: atom_id res chain seq x y z
N THR A 1 -7.41 -0.86 37.41
CA THR A 1 -6.15 -1.08 38.15
C THR A 1 -5.07 -0.16 37.61
N ALA A 2 -4.23 0.44 38.45
CA ALA A 2 -3.00 1.12 38.00
C ALA A 2 -1.82 0.18 38.18
N ILE A 3 -0.98 0.04 37.16
CA ILE A 3 0.25 -0.74 37.20
C ILE A 3 1.39 0.22 36.90
N THR A 4 2.37 0.28 37.80
CA THR A 4 3.61 1.01 37.56
C THR A 4 4.71 0.01 37.27
N LEU A 5 5.32 0.11 36.09
CA LEU A 5 6.46 -0.68 35.69
C LEU A 5 7.72 0.14 35.95
N THR A 6 8.67 -0.41 36.71
CA THR A 6 9.95 0.24 37.05
C THR A 6 11.12 -0.56 36.50
N GLY A 7 12.04 0.09 35.79
CA GLY A 7 13.26 -0.56 35.31
C GLY A 7 14.31 -0.62 36.42
N ALA A 8 14.64 -1.83 36.91
CA ALA A 8 15.61 -1.99 37.99
C ALA A 8 17.08 -1.69 37.59
N ASP A 9 17.38 -1.70 36.29
CA ASP A 9 18.72 -1.44 35.75
C ASP A 9 18.97 0.03 35.37
N GLY A 10 17.97 0.90 35.57
CA GLY A 10 18.03 2.31 35.21
C GLY A 10 18.14 2.59 33.70
N LYS A 11 17.94 1.58 32.85
CA LYS A 11 18.05 1.70 31.38
C LYS A 11 16.68 1.65 30.74
N ALA A 12 16.08 2.82 30.56
CA ALA A 12 14.94 2.93 29.67
C ALA A 12 15.32 2.52 28.24
N GLY A 13 14.47 1.72 27.58
CA GLY A 13 14.60 1.45 26.15
C GLY A 13 14.48 2.74 25.33
N ASP A 14 15.08 2.76 24.14
CA ASP A 14 15.10 3.94 23.24
C ASP A 14 13.70 4.52 22.99
N LEU A 15 12.68 3.66 22.92
CA LEU A 15 11.29 4.07 22.69
C LEU A 15 10.73 4.93 23.83
N LEU A 16 11.08 4.66 25.09
CA LEU A 16 10.55 5.42 26.23
C LEU A 16 11.20 6.80 26.33
N ARG A 17 12.51 6.88 26.04
CA ARG A 17 13.23 8.17 25.97
C ARG A 17 12.58 9.17 25.02
N SER A 18 11.92 8.69 23.98
CA SER A 18 11.29 9.53 22.97
C SER A 18 9.94 10.14 23.38
N VAL A 19 9.25 9.57 24.38
CA VAL A 19 7.85 9.94 24.68
C VAL A 19 7.59 10.40 26.11
N ILE A 20 8.50 10.14 27.06
CA ILE A 20 8.33 10.54 28.47
C ILE A 20 9.60 11.20 29.02
N PRO A 21 9.48 12.31 29.78
CA PRO A 21 10.63 12.97 30.40
C PRO A 21 11.35 12.13 31.46
N VAL A 22 10.59 11.30 32.19
CA VAL A 22 11.08 10.38 33.23
C VAL A 22 10.81 8.97 32.73
N ASN A 23 11.85 8.22 32.40
CA ASN A 23 11.77 7.00 31.58
C ASN A 23 12.11 5.70 32.33
N ASP A 24 12.49 5.83 33.59
CA ASP A 24 12.77 4.76 34.55
C ASP A 24 11.51 4.19 35.24
N ALA A 25 10.39 4.93 35.18
CA ALA A 25 9.09 4.48 35.67
C ALA A 25 7.95 4.88 34.71
N ILE A 26 7.07 3.93 34.39
CA ILE A 26 5.85 4.15 33.59
C ILE A 26 4.65 3.72 34.40
N THR A 27 3.64 4.57 34.50
CA THR A 27 2.34 4.20 35.08
C THR A 27 1.30 4.02 34.00
N LEU A 28 0.69 2.84 33.97
CA LEU A 28 -0.37 2.45 33.05
C LEU A 28 -1.67 2.27 33.82
N ARG A 29 -2.79 2.73 33.26
CA ARG A 29 -4.13 2.42 33.76
C ARG A 29 -4.70 1.26 32.94
N MET A 30 -5.07 0.19 33.63
CA MET A 30 -5.69 -0.99 33.05
C MET A 30 -7.18 -1.01 33.40
N HIS A 31 -8.02 -1.07 32.36
CA HIS A 31 -9.47 -1.24 32.45
C HIS A 31 -9.81 -2.68 32.05
N HIS A 32 -10.62 -3.37 32.86
CA HIS A 32 -11.18 -4.68 32.52
C HIS A 32 -12.70 -4.56 32.45
N SER A 33 -13.29 -5.05 31.37
CA SER A 33 -14.74 -5.15 31.23
C SER A 33 -15.15 -6.62 31.23
N PHE A 34 -16.02 -7.02 32.15
CA PHE A 34 -16.69 -8.31 32.12
C PHE A 34 -18.06 -8.12 31.49
N VAL A 35 -18.34 -8.85 30.41
CA VAL A 35 -19.51 -8.62 29.57
C VAL A 35 -20.29 -9.90 29.43
N ALA A 36 -21.60 -9.83 29.67
CA ALA A 36 -22.50 -10.93 29.39
C ALA A 36 -22.52 -11.18 27.88
N LEU A 37 -22.42 -12.44 27.46
CA LEU A 37 -22.53 -12.79 26.05
C LEU A 37 -23.91 -12.40 25.49
N PRO A 38 -24.00 -12.05 24.20
CA PRO A 38 -25.29 -11.80 23.54
C PRO A 38 -26.25 -12.99 23.68
N ASP A 39 -27.55 -12.67 23.60
CA ASP A 39 -28.62 -13.67 23.57
C ASP A 39 -28.57 -14.56 22.31
N ASN A 40 -29.44 -15.56 22.24
CA ASN A 40 -29.52 -16.48 21.10
C ASN A 40 -30.37 -15.93 19.92
N GLY A 41 -30.70 -14.63 19.90
CA GLY A 41 -31.57 -14.00 18.89
C GLY A 41 -30.85 -13.44 17.65
N TYR A 42 -29.53 -13.55 17.62
CA TYR A 42 -28.70 -13.20 16.46
C TYR A 42 -28.65 -14.36 15.47
N VAL A 43 -28.81 -14.03 14.18
CA VAL A 43 -28.72 -15.00 13.08
C VAL A 43 -27.37 -14.79 12.36
N PRO A 44 -26.42 -15.73 12.49
CA PRO A 44 -25.16 -15.68 11.76
C PRO A 44 -25.40 -15.69 10.25
N ARG A 45 -24.54 -14.98 9.51
CA ARG A 45 -24.55 -14.98 8.04
C ARG A 45 -23.40 -15.81 7.52
N LEU A 46 -23.70 -16.72 6.60
CA LEU A 46 -22.69 -17.60 6.00
C LEU A 46 -21.65 -16.78 5.24
N PHE A 47 -20.40 -17.22 5.31
CA PHE A 47 -19.31 -16.64 4.56
C PHE A 47 -19.44 -16.91 3.06
N ASP A 48 -19.11 -15.90 2.25
CA ASP A 48 -18.89 -16.02 0.81
C ASP A 48 -17.55 -15.34 0.46
N PRO A 49 -16.62 -16.04 -0.23
CA PRO A 49 -15.30 -15.50 -0.54
C PRO A 49 -15.34 -14.25 -1.43
N ARG A 50 -16.43 -14.02 -2.15
CA ARG A 50 -16.59 -12.87 -3.05
C ARG A 50 -17.06 -11.60 -2.31
N ALA A 51 -17.51 -11.70 -1.06
CA ALA A 51 -18.20 -10.63 -0.36
C ALA A 51 -17.29 -9.68 0.44
N GLY A 52 -16.04 -10.07 0.72
CA GLY A 52 -15.06 -9.20 1.37
C GLY A 52 -15.28 -8.95 2.87
N TYR A 53 -15.71 -9.97 3.61
CA TYR A 53 -15.90 -9.89 5.06
C TYR A 53 -14.86 -10.71 5.85
N PHE A 54 -14.49 -10.22 7.04
CA PHE A 54 -13.84 -11.02 8.06
C PHE A 54 -14.72 -12.20 8.44
N THR A 55 -14.09 -13.30 8.85
CA THR A 55 -14.78 -14.55 9.12
C THR A 55 -14.40 -15.14 10.47
N ASN A 56 -15.38 -15.73 11.14
CA ASN A 56 -15.16 -16.70 12.20
C ASN A 56 -15.44 -18.11 11.68
N SER A 57 -14.58 -19.05 12.06
CA SER A 57 -14.73 -20.45 11.65
C SER A 57 -14.43 -21.44 12.76
N TYR A 58 -15.13 -22.57 12.72
CA TYR A 58 -14.88 -23.72 13.59
C TYR A 58 -15.22 -25.02 12.86
N PHE A 59 -14.73 -26.13 13.40
CA PHE A 59 -15.04 -27.48 12.89
C PHE A 59 -16.13 -28.12 13.74
N ASP A 60 -17.24 -28.47 13.10
CA ASP A 60 -18.33 -29.24 13.68
C ASP A 60 -18.24 -30.70 13.25
N TYR A 61 -17.62 -31.51 14.10
CA TYR A 61 -17.43 -32.95 13.89
C TYR A 61 -18.72 -33.79 13.98
N SER A 62 -19.86 -33.18 14.33
CA SER A 62 -21.17 -33.84 14.28
C SER A 62 -21.89 -33.68 12.93
N THR A 63 -21.33 -32.87 12.02
CA THR A 63 -21.86 -32.65 10.67
C THR A 63 -21.94 -33.99 9.90
N PRO A 64 -23.02 -34.25 9.14
CA PRO A 64 -23.09 -35.41 8.26
C PRO A 64 -21.88 -35.51 7.33
N VAL A 65 -21.40 -36.73 7.07
CA VAL A 65 -20.16 -36.97 6.28
C VAL A 65 -20.23 -36.37 4.86
N ALA A 66 -21.43 -36.13 4.32
CA ALA A 66 -21.64 -35.53 3.01
C ALA A 66 -21.57 -33.99 3.00
N GLU A 67 -21.42 -33.34 4.15
CA GLU A 67 -21.40 -31.89 4.29
C GLU A 67 -20.05 -31.37 4.81
N PRO A 68 -19.67 -30.11 4.51
CA PRO A 68 -18.46 -29.52 5.06
C PRO A 68 -18.49 -29.42 6.59
N ILE A 69 -17.51 -30.04 7.25
CA ILE A 69 -17.33 -29.96 8.71
C ILE A 69 -16.94 -28.56 9.18
N GLN A 70 -16.27 -27.77 8.33
CA GLN A 70 -15.94 -26.40 8.65
C GLN A 70 -17.17 -25.52 8.49
N LYS A 71 -17.57 -24.83 9.56
CA LYS A 71 -18.61 -23.80 9.55
C LYS A 71 -17.93 -22.44 9.52
N GLN A 72 -18.38 -21.55 8.63
CA GLN A 72 -17.80 -20.22 8.45
C GLN A 72 -18.90 -19.17 8.38
N PHE A 73 -18.78 -18.15 9.21
CA PHE A 73 -19.71 -17.04 9.30
C PHE A 73 -18.95 -15.72 9.20
N ILE A 74 -19.59 -14.69 8.64
CA ILE A 74 -19.00 -13.36 8.62
C ILE A 74 -19.07 -12.71 10.00
N GLU A 75 -18.17 -11.77 10.25
CA GLU A 75 -18.27 -10.86 11.38
C GLU A 75 -19.11 -9.63 11.00
N ARG A 76 -20.17 -9.32 11.76
CA ARG A 76 -20.98 -8.10 11.55
C ARG A 76 -21.69 -7.66 12.83
N HIS A 77 -22.07 -6.39 12.91
CA HIS A 77 -22.95 -5.90 13.99
C HIS A 77 -24.35 -6.48 13.85
N ARG A 78 -25.05 -6.64 14.97
CA ARG A 78 -26.49 -6.95 14.97
C ARG A 78 -27.27 -5.72 14.50
N LEU A 79 -27.92 -5.83 13.34
CA LEU A 79 -28.81 -4.82 12.81
C LEU A 79 -30.10 -5.49 12.32
N LYS A 80 -31.25 -4.87 12.60
CA LYS A 80 -32.57 -5.28 12.12
C LYS A 80 -33.41 -4.05 11.85
N LYS A 81 -34.20 -4.07 10.78
CA LYS A 81 -35.24 -3.09 10.49
C LYS A 81 -36.38 -3.22 11.51
N LYS A 82 -36.99 -2.09 11.87
CA LYS A 82 -38.28 -2.09 12.58
C LYS A 82 -39.39 -2.74 11.74
N ASP A 83 -39.39 -2.46 10.44
CA ASP A 83 -40.23 -3.13 9.44
C ASP A 83 -39.34 -3.80 8.36
N PRO A 84 -39.07 -5.12 8.47
CA PRO A 84 -38.28 -5.86 7.48
C PRO A 84 -38.93 -5.95 6.09
N SER A 85 -40.25 -5.73 5.98
CA SER A 85 -40.97 -5.77 4.71
C SER A 85 -40.88 -4.46 3.93
N ALA A 86 -40.60 -3.36 4.61
CA ALA A 86 -40.46 -2.05 3.98
C ALA A 86 -39.14 -1.94 3.19
N PRO A 87 -39.17 -1.34 1.98
CA PRO A 87 -37.95 -1.04 1.22
C PRO A 87 -36.96 -0.21 2.04
N VAL A 88 -37.48 0.77 2.80
CA VAL A 88 -36.72 1.61 3.73
C VAL A 88 -37.36 1.55 5.12
N SER A 89 -36.55 1.27 6.15
CA SER A 89 -37.00 1.28 7.56
C SER A 89 -35.90 1.80 8.49
N GLU A 90 -36.30 2.41 9.60
CA GLU A 90 -35.37 2.66 10.71
C GLU A 90 -34.86 1.34 11.30
N ALA A 91 -33.65 1.36 11.84
CA ALA A 91 -33.11 0.25 12.63
C ALA A 91 -33.81 0.17 14.00
N VAL A 92 -33.94 -1.06 14.53
CA VAL A 92 -34.37 -1.29 15.92
C VAL A 92 -33.33 -0.69 16.87
N ASN A 93 -32.06 -1.05 16.69
CA ASN A 93 -30.91 -0.49 17.39
C ASN A 93 -29.93 0.02 16.33
N PRO A 94 -29.67 1.34 16.24
CA PRO A 94 -28.66 1.86 15.33
C PRO A 94 -27.25 1.50 15.82
N ILE A 95 -26.32 1.36 14.88
CA ILE A 95 -24.89 1.24 15.12
C ILE A 95 -24.34 2.64 15.40
N VAL A 96 -23.87 2.88 16.62
CA VAL A 96 -23.41 4.19 17.06
C VAL A 96 -21.92 4.15 17.38
N TYR A 97 -21.14 5.03 16.74
CA TYR A 97 -19.72 5.25 17.01
C TYR A 97 -19.49 6.59 17.70
N TYR A 98 -18.46 6.64 18.54
CA TYR A 98 -18.07 7.82 19.29
C TYR A 98 -16.62 8.18 19.00
N LEU A 99 -16.39 9.43 18.59
CA LEU A 99 -15.06 10.00 18.45
C LEU A 99 -14.55 10.48 19.81
N ASP A 100 -13.30 10.13 20.11
CA ASP A 100 -12.54 10.64 21.24
C ASP A 100 -12.64 12.16 21.36
N ASN A 101 -13.15 12.64 22.50
CA ASN A 101 -13.37 14.05 22.81
C ASN A 101 -12.05 14.85 22.94
N GLY A 102 -10.91 14.17 23.09
CA GLY A 102 -9.56 14.73 23.06
C GLY A 102 -9.03 15.07 21.66
N THR A 103 -9.73 14.67 20.60
CA THR A 103 -9.30 14.96 19.21
C THR A 103 -9.32 16.47 18.95
N PRO A 104 -8.22 17.12 18.54
CA PRO A 104 -8.18 18.56 18.30
C PRO A 104 -8.80 18.95 16.95
N GLU A 105 -9.26 20.20 16.80
CA GLU A 105 -9.58 20.76 15.47
C GLU A 105 -8.29 21.13 14.71
N PRO A 106 -8.27 21.07 13.36
CA PRO A 106 -9.36 20.69 12.44
C PRO A 106 -9.53 19.17 12.21
N ILE A 107 -8.72 18.34 12.90
CA ILE A 107 -8.71 16.88 12.72
C ILE A 107 -10.06 16.29 13.13
N ARG A 108 -10.64 16.74 14.25
CA ARG A 108 -11.94 16.31 14.75
C ARG A 108 -13.03 16.42 13.69
N THR A 109 -13.15 17.58 13.03
CA THR A 109 -14.12 17.79 11.96
C THR A 109 -13.92 16.81 10.80
N ALA A 110 -12.67 16.56 10.40
CA ALA A 110 -12.36 15.63 9.32
C ALA A 110 -12.76 14.18 9.68
N LEU A 111 -12.37 13.70 10.86
CA LEU A 111 -12.71 12.34 11.31
C LEU A 111 -14.21 12.12 11.43
N LEU A 112 -14.96 13.09 11.98
CA LEU A 112 -16.43 13.02 12.05
C LEU A 112 -17.06 13.00 10.66
N THR A 113 -16.53 13.77 9.71
CA THR A 113 -17.04 13.85 8.33
C THR A 113 -16.85 12.51 7.62
N GLY A 114 -15.64 11.98 7.63
CA GLY A 114 -15.31 10.69 7.02
C GLY A 114 -16.10 9.54 7.64
N ALA A 115 -16.18 9.49 8.98
CA ALA A 115 -16.91 8.45 9.67
C ALA A 115 -18.38 8.38 9.26
N LYS A 116 -19.03 9.53 9.03
CA LYS A 116 -20.45 9.61 8.62
C LYS A 116 -20.71 9.12 7.20
N TRP A 117 -19.69 8.89 6.37
CA TRP A 117 -19.89 8.36 5.01
C TRP A 117 -20.58 7.00 5.01
N TRP A 118 -20.37 6.17 6.04
CA TRP A 118 -21.03 4.86 6.15
C TRP A 118 -22.55 4.95 6.19
N ASN A 119 -23.14 6.07 6.62
CA ASN A 119 -24.59 6.24 6.54
C ASN A 119 -25.10 6.12 5.09
N GLN A 120 -24.32 6.56 4.09
CA GLN A 120 -24.67 6.40 2.67
C GLN A 120 -24.78 4.92 2.25
N ALA A 121 -23.94 4.03 2.82
CA ALA A 121 -23.97 2.60 2.54
C ALA A 121 -25.13 1.90 3.24
N PHE A 122 -25.44 2.28 4.49
CA PHE A 122 -26.62 1.75 5.19
C PHE A 122 -27.94 2.25 4.57
N GLU A 123 -27.98 3.49 4.07
CA GLU A 123 -29.11 4.00 3.28
C GLU A 123 -29.32 3.19 1.99
N ALA A 124 -28.23 2.85 1.28
CA ALA A 124 -28.29 1.97 0.11
C ALA A 124 -28.80 0.57 0.45
N ALA A 125 -28.50 0.05 1.64
CA ALA A 125 -29.03 -1.20 2.17
C ALA A 125 -30.50 -1.12 2.64
N GLY A 126 -31.16 0.03 2.47
CA GLY A 126 -32.56 0.25 2.82
C GLY A 126 -32.80 0.61 4.28
N TYR A 127 -31.80 1.15 4.98
CA TYR A 127 -31.98 1.66 6.34
C TYR A 127 -32.15 3.18 6.39
N LYS A 128 -32.84 3.66 7.41
CA LYS A 128 -32.87 5.07 7.80
C LYS A 128 -32.18 5.23 9.16
N ASN A 129 -31.19 6.13 9.24
CA ASN A 129 -30.46 6.47 10.47
C ASN A 129 -29.82 5.27 11.21
N ALA A 130 -29.45 4.21 10.48
CA ALA A 130 -28.89 3.00 11.08
C ALA A 130 -27.42 3.14 11.53
N PHE A 131 -26.66 4.07 10.96
CA PHE A 131 -25.28 4.34 11.34
C PHE A 131 -25.12 5.79 11.78
N GLN A 132 -24.58 6.00 12.98
CA GLN A 132 -24.51 7.32 13.62
C GLN A 132 -23.14 7.53 14.25
N VAL A 133 -22.68 8.78 14.24
CA VAL A 133 -21.38 9.17 14.81
C VAL A 133 -21.51 10.42 15.66
N TYR A 134 -21.04 10.35 16.89
CA TYR A 134 -21.06 11.45 17.86
C TYR A 134 -19.68 11.68 18.48
N ILE A 135 -19.54 12.77 19.23
CA ILE A 135 -18.40 12.95 20.14
C ILE A 135 -18.69 12.16 21.41
N LEU A 136 -17.69 11.47 21.95
CA LEU A 136 -17.81 10.76 23.23
C LEU A 136 -18.19 11.76 24.34
N PRO A 137 -19.27 11.52 25.12
CA PRO A 137 -19.60 12.36 26.26
C PRO A 137 -18.50 12.33 27.32
N ASP A 138 -18.21 13.46 27.97
CA ASP A 138 -17.17 13.55 29.02
C ASP A 138 -17.42 12.61 30.22
N SER A 139 -18.66 12.15 30.40
CA SER A 139 -19.06 11.18 31.43
C SER A 139 -18.79 9.72 31.06
N ALA A 140 -18.42 9.42 29.80
CA ALA A 140 -18.18 8.07 29.31
C ALA A 140 -16.68 7.74 29.30
N ASP A 141 -16.32 6.51 29.65
CA ASP A 141 -14.94 6.01 29.54
C ASP A 141 -14.74 5.41 28.13
N PRO A 142 -13.74 5.84 27.33
CA PRO A 142 -13.48 5.29 26.01
C PRO A 142 -13.15 3.77 26.03
N MET A 143 -12.70 3.24 27.15
CA MET A 143 -12.46 1.80 27.29
C MET A 143 -13.72 0.98 27.55
N ASP A 144 -14.86 1.61 27.89
CA ASP A 144 -16.13 0.92 28.16
C ASP A 144 -16.64 0.17 26.91
N ILE A 145 -16.97 -1.11 27.09
CA ILE A 145 -17.35 -2.01 26.00
C ILE A 145 -18.65 -1.61 25.30
N ARG A 146 -19.50 -0.79 25.94
CA ARG A 146 -20.80 -0.37 25.38
C ARG A 146 -20.68 0.65 24.26
N TYR A 147 -19.50 1.26 24.09
CA TYR A 147 -19.27 2.31 23.08
C TYR A 147 -18.35 1.78 21.98
N ASN A 148 -18.81 1.83 20.73
CA ASN A 148 -17.92 1.70 19.59
C ASN A 148 -17.09 2.97 19.47
N MET A 149 -15.77 2.83 19.44
CA MET A 149 -14.86 3.97 19.61
C MET A 149 -14.05 4.26 18.36
N ILE A 150 -13.85 5.55 18.10
CA ILE A 150 -12.84 6.10 17.20
C ILE A 150 -11.83 6.85 18.07
N ASN A 151 -10.71 6.21 18.37
CA ASN A 151 -9.68 6.76 19.26
C ASN A 151 -8.65 7.58 18.48
N TRP A 152 -8.28 8.74 19.02
CA TRP A 152 -7.20 9.56 18.48
C TRP A 152 -5.95 9.39 19.35
N VAL A 153 -4.92 8.72 18.80
CA VAL A 153 -3.73 8.35 19.59
C VAL A 153 -2.46 9.05 19.13
N HIS A 154 -1.62 9.41 20.11
CA HIS A 154 -0.29 9.95 19.88
C HIS A 154 0.74 8.83 19.82
N ARG A 155 1.55 8.82 18.76
CA ARG A 155 2.64 7.87 18.55
C ARG A 155 3.85 8.61 18.01
N ASP A 156 5.03 8.31 18.56
CA ASP A 156 6.29 8.90 18.12
C ASP A 156 6.92 8.13 16.93
N THR A 157 6.60 6.84 16.79
CA THR A 157 7.05 6.02 15.67
C THR A 157 5.97 5.86 14.59
N ARG A 158 6.36 5.45 13.37
CA ARG A 158 5.40 4.91 12.39
C ARG A 158 4.68 3.74 13.05
N GLY A 159 3.37 3.88 13.24
CA GLY A 159 2.50 2.83 13.76
C GLY A 159 1.24 2.75 12.91
N TRP A 160 0.51 1.65 13.06
CA TRP A 160 -0.71 1.34 12.33
C TRP A 160 -1.89 2.17 12.85
N SER A 161 -2.71 2.68 11.92
CA SER A 161 -4.13 2.85 12.23
C SER A 161 -4.77 1.49 12.00
N TYR A 162 -5.72 1.13 12.83
CA TYR A 162 -6.40 -0.16 12.72
C TYR A 162 -7.82 -0.05 13.27
N GLY A 163 -8.75 -0.73 12.60
CA GLY A 163 -10.05 -1.11 13.12
C GLY A 163 -10.00 -2.55 13.60
N ALA A 164 -10.29 -2.76 14.88
CA ALA A 164 -10.45 -4.09 15.47
C ALA A 164 -11.84 -4.23 16.10
N SER A 165 -12.31 -5.46 16.23
CA SER A 165 -13.61 -5.75 16.83
C SER A 165 -13.47 -6.75 17.97
N VAL A 166 -14.31 -6.59 19.00
CA VAL A 166 -14.61 -7.66 19.95
C VAL A 166 -15.82 -8.40 19.40
N THR A 167 -15.67 -9.68 19.10
CA THR A 167 -16.70 -10.50 18.46
C THR A 167 -17.09 -11.68 19.34
N ASP A 168 -18.35 -12.11 19.27
CA ASP A 168 -18.76 -13.39 19.84
C ASP A 168 -18.22 -14.52 18.95
N PRO A 169 -17.27 -15.35 19.45
CA PRO A 169 -16.62 -16.37 18.63
C PRO A 169 -17.57 -17.49 18.18
N ARG A 170 -18.78 -17.58 18.76
CA ARG A 170 -19.78 -18.59 18.41
C ARG A 170 -20.62 -18.19 17.20
N THR A 171 -20.84 -16.88 17.01
CA THR A 171 -21.82 -16.36 16.05
C THR A 171 -21.25 -15.35 15.05
N GLY A 172 -20.10 -14.74 15.35
CA GLY A 172 -19.57 -13.62 14.59
C GLY A 172 -20.27 -12.28 14.84
N GLU A 173 -21.13 -12.19 15.87
CA GLU A 173 -21.73 -10.91 16.26
C GLU A 173 -20.65 -9.96 16.79
N ILE A 174 -20.50 -8.78 16.17
CA ILE A 174 -19.63 -7.72 16.67
C ILE A 174 -20.29 -7.06 17.88
N ILE A 175 -19.59 -7.08 19.01
CA ILE A 175 -20.02 -6.52 20.30
C ILE A 175 -19.50 -5.07 20.43
N LYS A 176 -18.24 -4.84 20.02
CA LYS A 176 -17.61 -3.52 20.03
C LYS A 176 -16.66 -3.36 18.84
N GLY A 177 -16.83 -2.29 18.08
CA GLY A 177 -15.83 -1.77 17.16
C GLY A 177 -14.85 -0.83 17.88
N ASN A 178 -13.58 -0.97 17.59
CA ASN A 178 -12.50 -0.18 18.18
C ASN A 178 -11.51 0.28 17.10
N VAL A 179 -11.66 1.54 16.70
CA VAL A 179 -10.80 2.21 15.73
C VAL A 179 -9.70 2.96 16.48
N THR A 180 -8.46 2.86 15.99
CA THR A 180 -7.32 3.62 16.51
C THR A 180 -6.65 4.39 15.38
N LEU A 181 -6.59 5.72 15.48
CA LEU A 181 -6.05 6.60 14.44
C LEU A 181 -4.81 7.35 14.96
N GLY A 182 -3.70 7.21 14.24
CA GLY A 182 -2.41 7.76 14.67
C GLY A 182 -2.17 9.21 14.24
N SER A 183 -1.87 10.10 15.19
CA SER A 183 -1.67 11.53 14.95
C SER A 183 -0.45 11.93 14.11
N LEU A 184 0.57 11.07 14.01
CA LEU A 184 1.74 11.33 13.18
C LEU A 184 1.42 11.25 11.67
N ARG A 185 0.40 10.49 11.29
CA ARG A 185 0.09 10.14 9.88
C ARG A 185 -0.18 11.36 9.01
N VAL A 186 -0.98 12.30 9.51
CA VAL A 186 -1.36 13.53 8.79
C VAL A 186 -0.14 14.36 8.37
N ARG A 187 0.98 14.25 9.08
CA ARG A 187 2.23 14.96 8.75
C ARG A 187 2.92 14.36 7.52
N GLN A 188 2.75 13.08 7.24
CA GLN A 188 3.30 12.44 6.05
C GLN A 188 2.56 12.89 4.79
N ASP A 189 1.22 12.95 4.82
CA ASP A 189 0.42 13.51 3.73
C ASP A 189 0.79 14.97 3.48
N TYR A 190 0.93 15.76 4.56
CA TYR A 190 1.39 17.14 4.46
C TYR A 190 2.78 17.24 3.82
N LEU A 191 3.73 16.36 4.21
CA LEU A 191 5.08 16.31 3.65
C LEU A 191 5.08 15.98 2.15
N ILE A 192 4.22 15.06 1.70
CA ILE A 192 4.06 14.75 0.27
C ILE A 192 3.60 16.00 -0.47
N ALA A 193 2.53 16.66 -0.02
CA ALA A 193 2.04 17.89 -0.64
C ALA A 193 3.09 19.02 -0.61
N GLN A 194 3.81 19.17 0.50
CA GLN A 194 4.91 20.13 0.65
C GLN A 194 6.02 19.88 -0.38
N GLY A 195 6.42 18.63 -0.57
CA GLY A 195 7.42 18.25 -1.56
C GLY A 195 6.98 18.53 -2.99
N LEU A 196 5.71 18.25 -3.29
CA LEU A 196 5.16 18.45 -4.63
C LEU A 196 4.96 19.94 -4.97
N LEU A 197 4.52 20.78 -4.02
CA LEU A 197 4.10 22.16 -4.31
C LEU A 197 5.19 23.24 -4.16
N ALA A 198 6.28 22.97 -3.45
CA ALA A 198 7.30 23.98 -3.08
C ALA A 198 6.67 25.30 -2.54
N PRO A 199 5.83 25.25 -1.49
CA PRO A 199 4.83 26.28 -1.22
C PRO A 199 5.32 27.51 -0.45
N PHE A 200 6.54 27.52 0.09
CA PHE A 200 6.96 28.49 1.09
C PHE A 200 7.69 29.72 0.53
N GLU A 201 7.18 30.32 -0.55
CA GLU A 201 7.73 31.58 -1.10
C GLU A 201 7.76 32.69 -0.04
N ASN A 202 6.62 32.92 0.63
CA ASN A 202 6.40 34.01 1.57
C ASN A 202 5.95 33.47 2.94
N GLY A 203 6.43 32.28 3.32
CA GLY A 203 5.94 31.53 4.48
C GLY A 203 4.75 30.64 4.15
N LEU A 204 3.90 30.33 5.15
CA LEU A 204 2.74 29.45 4.97
C LEU A 204 1.71 30.10 4.02
N PRO A 205 1.29 29.43 2.92
CA PRO A 205 0.24 29.98 2.05
C PRO A 205 -1.06 30.22 2.81
N ALA A 206 -1.77 31.30 2.46
CA ALA A 206 -3.10 31.59 3.03
C ALA A 206 -4.12 30.49 2.66
N ASP A 207 -4.05 29.96 1.44
CA ASP A 207 -4.76 28.76 1.02
C ASP A 207 -3.86 27.53 1.19
N ASP A 208 -3.89 26.92 2.38
CA ASP A 208 -3.07 25.74 2.67
C ASP A 208 -3.65 24.47 2.02
N LYS A 209 -3.32 24.29 0.74
CA LYS A 209 -3.66 23.09 -0.03
C LYS A 209 -3.08 21.80 0.56
N MET A 210 -1.95 21.88 1.28
CA MET A 210 -1.33 20.72 1.92
C MET A 210 -2.20 20.25 3.08
N LEU A 211 -2.64 21.18 3.93
CA LEU A 211 -3.56 20.88 5.02
C LEU A 211 -4.89 20.33 4.50
N LYS A 212 -5.47 20.93 3.45
CA LYS A 212 -6.72 20.44 2.84
C LYS A 212 -6.59 19.00 2.34
N MET A 213 -5.49 18.67 1.65
CA MET A 213 -5.22 17.30 1.20
C MET A 213 -5.07 16.34 2.38
N ALA A 214 -4.34 16.74 3.42
CA ALA A 214 -4.12 15.92 4.60
C ALA A 214 -5.43 15.68 5.40
N LEU A 215 -6.32 16.67 5.47
CA LEU A 215 -7.66 16.51 6.06
C LEU A 215 -8.57 15.62 5.20
N ALA A 216 -8.50 15.71 3.87
CA ALA A 216 -9.20 14.80 2.98
C ALA A 216 -8.75 13.34 3.18
N ARG A 217 -7.44 13.11 3.41
CA ARG A 217 -6.96 11.77 3.79
C ARG A 217 -7.54 11.31 5.12
N LEU A 218 -7.62 12.18 6.11
CA LEU A 218 -8.19 11.83 7.41
C LEU A 218 -9.68 11.46 7.32
N ASN A 219 -10.44 12.11 6.43
CA ASN A 219 -11.82 11.68 6.13
C ASN A 219 -11.83 10.22 5.64
N GLN A 220 -11.03 9.92 4.61
CA GLN A 220 -10.97 8.58 4.03
C GLN A 220 -10.46 7.54 5.04
N LEU A 221 -9.45 7.88 5.83
CA LEU A 221 -8.88 6.98 6.84
C LEU A 221 -9.89 6.65 7.94
N ALA A 222 -10.66 7.63 8.40
CA ALA A 222 -11.73 7.38 9.38
C ALA A 222 -12.78 6.40 8.83
N ALA A 223 -13.20 6.59 7.59
CA ALA A 223 -14.13 5.68 6.92
C ALA A 223 -13.52 4.27 6.78
N HIS A 224 -12.26 4.18 6.34
CA HIS A 224 -11.54 2.93 6.16
C HIS A 224 -11.49 2.09 7.45
N GLU A 225 -11.00 2.67 8.55
CA GLU A 225 -10.84 1.91 9.79
C GLU A 225 -12.20 1.49 10.38
N ILE A 226 -13.23 2.32 10.23
CA ILE A 226 -14.59 1.94 10.62
C ILE A 226 -15.08 0.75 9.79
N GLY A 227 -14.77 0.68 8.50
CA GLY A 227 -15.16 -0.44 7.64
C GLY A 227 -14.69 -1.79 8.17
N HIS A 228 -13.45 -1.87 8.67
CA HIS A 228 -12.97 -3.07 9.37
C HIS A 228 -13.83 -3.43 10.57
N THR A 229 -14.21 -2.44 11.36
CA THR A 229 -15.08 -2.65 12.52
C THR A 229 -16.55 -2.91 12.18
N LEU A 230 -16.94 -2.74 10.91
CA LEU A 230 -18.22 -3.19 10.35
C LEU A 230 -18.12 -4.60 9.76
N GLY A 231 -16.93 -5.21 9.79
CA GLY A 231 -16.67 -6.57 9.34
C GLY A 231 -15.96 -6.69 7.99
N LEU A 232 -15.55 -5.58 7.36
CA LEU A 232 -15.01 -5.61 6.00
C LEU A 232 -13.50 -5.82 5.95
N LEU A 233 -13.05 -6.62 4.97
CA LEU A 233 -11.65 -6.76 4.58
C LEU A 233 -11.23 -5.64 3.62
N HIS A 234 -9.92 -5.50 3.38
CA HIS A 234 -9.42 -4.64 2.31
C HIS A 234 -9.86 -5.14 0.94
N ASN A 235 -10.20 -4.22 0.04
CA ASN A 235 -10.46 -4.53 -1.36
C ASN A 235 -9.53 -3.74 -2.29
N PHE A 236 -8.45 -4.38 -2.73
CA PHE A 236 -7.45 -3.76 -3.60
C PHE A 236 -7.85 -3.72 -5.07
N SER A 237 -8.97 -4.33 -5.45
CA SER A 237 -9.53 -4.28 -6.82
C SER A 237 -10.45 -3.06 -7.04
N SER A 238 -10.23 -1.98 -6.30
CA SER A 238 -11.12 -0.79 -6.27
C SER A 238 -10.52 0.41 -7.00
N SER A 239 -9.20 0.54 -7.03
CA SER A 239 -8.48 1.60 -7.74
C SER A 239 -8.84 1.70 -9.23
N VAL A 240 -9.09 0.54 -9.86
CA VAL A 240 -9.49 0.43 -11.27
C VAL A 240 -10.96 0.77 -11.57
N ASN A 241 -11.77 0.97 -10.53
CA ASN A 241 -13.21 1.15 -10.63
C ASN A 241 -13.67 2.47 -10.01
N ASP A 242 -13.00 3.57 -10.35
CA ASP A 242 -13.30 4.91 -9.80
C ASP A 242 -13.25 4.95 -8.26
N ARG A 243 -12.22 4.31 -7.68
CA ARG A 243 -12.00 4.25 -6.22
C ARG A 243 -13.25 3.73 -5.49
N ALA A 244 -13.82 2.63 -6.00
CA ALA A 244 -15.11 2.08 -5.58
C ALA A 244 -15.19 1.66 -4.11
N SER A 245 -14.10 1.64 -3.34
CA SER A 245 -14.11 1.25 -1.93
C SER A 245 -13.18 2.12 -1.11
N VAL A 246 -13.64 2.57 0.05
CA VAL A 246 -12.77 3.14 1.08
C VAL A 246 -11.83 2.09 1.67
N MET A 247 -12.10 0.79 1.50
CA MET A 247 -11.29 -0.34 1.96
C MET A 247 -10.05 -0.61 1.10
N ASP A 248 -9.80 0.19 0.07
CA ASP A 248 -8.52 0.21 -0.67
C ASP A 248 -7.48 1.07 0.07
N TYR A 249 -6.21 0.98 -0.34
CA TYR A 249 -5.13 1.89 0.06
C TYR A 249 -4.80 2.85 -1.10
N PRO A 250 -5.58 3.93 -1.34
CA PRO A 250 -5.26 4.82 -2.45
C PRO A 250 -4.04 5.68 -2.13
N HIS A 251 -3.13 5.80 -3.10
CA HIS A 251 -2.15 6.90 -3.14
C HIS A 251 -2.90 8.21 -3.48
N PRO A 252 -2.45 9.41 -3.06
CA PRO A 252 -3.14 10.64 -3.44
C PRO A 252 -3.21 10.77 -4.97
N LEU A 253 -4.44 10.87 -5.49
CA LEU A 253 -4.70 11.06 -6.93
C LEU A 253 -4.41 12.50 -7.32
N ILE A 254 -3.17 12.74 -7.72
CA ILE A 254 -2.69 14.05 -8.13
C ILE A 254 -2.69 14.12 -9.66
N ARG A 255 -2.98 15.30 -10.20
CA ARG A 255 -2.98 15.56 -11.64
C ARG A 255 -2.28 16.88 -11.95
N LEU A 256 -1.86 17.04 -13.20
CA LEU A 256 -1.51 18.35 -13.73
C LEU A 256 -2.79 18.99 -14.29
N ASN A 257 -3.07 20.23 -13.90
CA ASN A 257 -4.20 20.97 -14.46
C ASN A 257 -3.88 21.46 -15.89
N SER A 258 -4.83 22.16 -16.52
CA SER A 258 -4.67 22.70 -17.89
C SER A 258 -3.51 23.69 -18.07
N LYS A 259 -2.97 24.25 -16.98
CA LYS A 259 -1.81 25.14 -16.97
C LYS A 259 -0.49 24.39 -16.73
N GLY A 260 -0.55 23.08 -16.48
CA GLY A 260 0.61 22.27 -16.10
C GLY A 260 1.03 22.41 -14.63
N ASP A 261 0.17 22.98 -13.78
CA ASP A 261 0.40 23.06 -12.34
C ASP A 261 -0.13 21.82 -11.62
N ILE A 262 0.53 21.43 -10.54
CA ILE A 262 0.11 20.31 -9.70
C ILE A 262 -1.18 20.64 -8.97
N ASP A 263 -2.19 19.80 -9.16
CA ASP A 263 -3.50 19.91 -8.52
C ASP A 263 -3.74 18.77 -7.52
N LEU A 264 -4.09 19.16 -6.29
CA LEU A 264 -4.38 18.28 -5.16
C LEU A 264 -5.88 18.17 -4.86
N SER A 265 -6.74 18.85 -5.62
CA SER A 265 -8.16 19.01 -5.31
C SER A 265 -8.95 17.70 -5.26
N ASN A 266 -8.51 16.67 -5.98
CA ASN A 266 -9.13 15.34 -6.06
C ASN A 266 -8.23 14.23 -5.50
N ALA A 267 -7.28 14.57 -4.61
CA ALA A 267 -6.30 13.63 -4.08
C ALA A 267 -6.93 12.42 -3.38
N TYR A 268 -8.05 12.62 -2.68
CA TYR A 268 -8.82 11.56 -2.04
C TYR A 268 -10.31 11.78 -2.31
N ASP A 269 -11.06 10.68 -2.40
CA ASP A 269 -12.51 10.76 -2.57
C ASP A 269 -13.17 11.37 -1.32
N ASN A 270 -14.41 11.85 -1.47
CA ASN A 270 -15.12 12.60 -0.43
C ASN A 270 -16.45 11.95 0.00
N LYS A 271 -16.63 10.66 -0.31
CA LYS A 271 -17.86 9.89 -0.12
C LYS A 271 -17.55 8.41 0.09
N ILE A 272 -18.58 7.62 0.42
CA ILE A 272 -18.46 6.17 0.43
C ILE A 272 -18.45 5.62 -1.00
N GLY A 273 -17.70 4.56 -1.26
CA GLY A 273 -17.58 3.96 -2.58
C GLY A 273 -18.75 3.04 -2.94
N GLU A 274 -18.92 2.74 -4.24
CA GLU A 274 -19.99 1.86 -4.73
C GLU A 274 -19.84 0.40 -4.27
N TRP A 275 -18.61 -0.12 -4.17
CA TRP A 275 -18.34 -1.44 -3.60
C TRP A 275 -18.72 -1.50 -2.12
N ASP A 276 -18.42 -0.45 -1.34
CA ASP A 276 -18.77 -0.39 0.08
C ASP A 276 -20.29 -0.48 0.29
N LYS A 277 -21.07 0.18 -0.58
CA LYS A 277 -22.54 0.08 -0.58
C LYS A 277 -23.00 -1.35 -0.87
N ILE A 278 -22.40 -2.01 -1.85
CA ILE A 278 -22.69 -3.41 -2.21
C ILE A 278 -22.35 -4.33 -1.04
N ALA A 279 -21.17 -4.18 -0.44
CA ALA A 279 -20.72 -5.00 0.67
C ALA A 279 -21.65 -4.84 1.88
N ILE A 280 -22.00 -3.61 2.27
CA ILE A 280 -22.95 -3.36 3.36
C ILE A 280 -24.35 -3.87 3.03
N THR A 281 -24.83 -3.70 1.80
CA THR A 281 -26.12 -4.27 1.38
C THR A 281 -26.11 -5.78 1.51
N TRP A 282 -25.06 -6.45 1.01
CA TRP A 282 -24.87 -7.89 1.14
C TRP A 282 -24.74 -8.34 2.60
N GLY A 283 -24.06 -7.58 3.46
CA GLY A 283 -23.82 -7.97 4.85
C GLY A 283 -24.94 -7.60 5.82
N TYR A 284 -25.76 -6.58 5.56
CA TYR A 284 -26.68 -5.99 6.56
C TYR A 284 -28.13 -5.87 6.11
N GLN A 285 -28.46 -6.04 4.83
CA GLN A 285 -29.84 -5.96 4.37
C GLN A 285 -30.71 -7.07 5.01
N ASP A 286 -31.88 -6.67 5.49
CA ASP A 286 -32.96 -7.57 5.88
C ASP A 286 -33.78 -8.00 4.67
N PHE A 287 -34.21 -9.25 4.67
CA PHE A 287 -35.06 -9.83 3.64
C PHE A 287 -36.48 -10.08 4.17
N PRO A 288 -37.53 -9.87 3.35
CA PRO A 288 -38.89 -10.25 3.71
C PRO A 288 -38.99 -11.74 4.04
N GLU A 289 -39.93 -12.09 4.92
CA GLU A 289 -40.20 -13.48 5.30
C GLU A 289 -40.50 -14.35 4.05
N GLY A 290 -39.93 -15.56 4.01
CA GLY A 290 -40.04 -16.48 2.87
C GLY A 290 -39.06 -16.23 1.72
N THR A 291 -38.24 -15.17 1.77
CA THR A 291 -37.17 -14.94 0.80
C THR A 291 -36.08 -16.01 0.93
N ASN A 292 -35.65 -16.58 -0.19
CA ASN A 292 -34.44 -17.40 -0.22
C ASN A 292 -33.20 -16.49 -0.08
N GLU A 293 -32.71 -16.32 1.14
CA GLU A 293 -31.59 -15.44 1.47
C GLU A 293 -30.34 -15.73 0.62
N LYS A 294 -29.99 -17.01 0.44
CA LYS A 294 -28.82 -17.40 -0.35
C LYS A 294 -28.93 -16.88 -1.79
N GLN A 295 -30.05 -17.12 -2.44
CA GLN A 295 -30.26 -16.67 -3.83
C GLN A 295 -30.28 -15.14 -3.95
N ALA A 296 -30.86 -14.45 -2.98
CA ALA A 296 -30.87 -12.99 -2.95
C ALA A 296 -29.45 -12.41 -2.78
N LEU A 297 -28.64 -13.04 -1.93
CA LEU A 297 -27.24 -12.66 -1.71
C LEU A 297 -26.35 -12.94 -2.92
N ASP A 298 -26.51 -14.10 -3.56
CA ASP A 298 -25.81 -14.44 -4.81
C ASP A 298 -26.09 -13.40 -5.90
N LYS A 299 -27.35 -12.99 -6.04
CA LYS A 299 -27.75 -11.96 -7.02
C LYS A 299 -27.04 -10.62 -6.80
N ILE A 300 -26.84 -10.18 -5.56
CA ILE A 300 -26.13 -8.92 -5.25
C ILE A 300 -24.69 -8.99 -5.78
N LEU A 301 -23.99 -10.10 -5.54
CA LEU A 301 -22.60 -10.29 -5.97
C LEU A 301 -22.50 -10.48 -7.50
N GLU A 302 -23.44 -11.17 -8.12
CA GLU A 302 -23.50 -11.30 -9.58
C GLU A 302 -23.74 -9.95 -10.27
N GLU A 303 -24.60 -9.10 -9.70
CA GLU A 303 -24.83 -7.73 -10.20
C GLU A 303 -23.60 -6.83 -10.01
N ALA A 304 -22.86 -7.01 -8.92
CA ALA A 304 -21.57 -6.34 -8.71
C ALA A 304 -20.54 -6.75 -9.76
N ALA A 305 -20.38 -8.05 -9.99
CA ALA A 305 -19.46 -8.61 -10.98
C ALA A 305 -19.79 -8.13 -12.41
N LYS A 306 -21.07 -8.01 -12.77
CA LYS A 306 -21.51 -7.44 -14.07
C LYS A 306 -21.09 -5.98 -14.26
N LYS A 307 -20.86 -5.24 -13.17
CA LYS A 307 -20.35 -3.86 -13.19
C LYS A 307 -18.81 -3.80 -13.11
N GLY A 308 -18.12 -4.96 -13.11
CA GLY A 308 -16.67 -5.05 -12.95
C GLY A 308 -16.18 -4.85 -11.51
N LEU A 309 -17.07 -4.85 -10.52
CA LEU A 309 -16.74 -4.66 -9.12
C LEU A 309 -16.42 -6.01 -8.48
N PHE A 310 -15.13 -6.29 -8.28
CA PHE A 310 -14.62 -7.53 -7.69
C PHE A 310 -13.99 -7.29 -6.33
N PHE A 311 -13.85 -8.35 -5.55
CA PHE A 311 -13.11 -8.38 -4.29
C PHE A 311 -11.79 -9.13 -4.47
N ILE A 312 -10.67 -8.48 -4.15
CA ILE A 312 -9.33 -9.09 -4.08
C ILE A 312 -8.62 -8.59 -2.82
N SER A 313 -8.11 -9.53 -2.01
CA SER A 313 -7.67 -9.31 -0.63
C SER A 313 -6.19 -8.94 -0.48
N ASP A 314 -5.76 -8.71 0.76
CA ASP A 314 -4.36 -8.48 1.14
C ASP A 314 -3.38 -9.53 0.63
N ASN A 315 -3.76 -10.82 0.68
CA ASN A 315 -2.84 -11.92 0.32
C ASN A 315 -2.37 -11.78 -1.13
N ASP A 316 -3.24 -11.29 -2.00
CA ASP A 316 -2.99 -11.17 -3.43
C ASP A 316 -2.26 -9.87 -3.79
N ALA A 317 -2.56 -8.79 -3.06
CA ALA A 317 -2.03 -7.46 -3.36
C ALA A 317 -0.71 -7.15 -2.65
N ARG A 318 -0.47 -7.65 -1.43
CA ARG A 318 0.73 -7.35 -0.65
C ARG A 318 1.96 -8.17 -1.04
N ASP A 319 1.75 -9.38 -1.53
CA ASP A 319 2.86 -10.27 -1.88
C ASP A 319 3.69 -9.65 -3.01
N PRO A 320 5.03 -9.50 -2.87
CA PRO A 320 5.91 -9.11 -3.98
C PRO A 320 5.82 -10.04 -5.20
N ALA A 321 5.46 -11.31 -4.96
CA ALA A 321 5.16 -12.31 -5.97
C ALA A 321 3.76 -12.19 -6.57
N GLY A 322 2.90 -11.33 -6.01
CA GLY A 322 1.54 -11.08 -6.44
C GLY A 322 1.42 -10.89 -7.95
N LEU A 323 0.28 -11.34 -8.49
CA LEU A 323 0.11 -11.55 -9.93
C LEU A 323 -1.22 -11.01 -10.47
N HIS A 324 -2.10 -10.51 -9.61
CA HIS A 324 -3.34 -9.89 -10.05
C HIS A 324 -3.06 -8.51 -10.67
N PRO A 325 -3.49 -8.23 -11.91
CA PRO A 325 -3.16 -6.98 -12.62
C PRO A 325 -3.86 -5.74 -12.04
N GLN A 326 -4.92 -5.91 -11.26
CA GLN A 326 -5.78 -4.82 -10.79
C GLN A 326 -5.83 -4.69 -9.26
N ALA A 327 -5.02 -5.45 -8.53
CA ALA A 327 -5.04 -5.46 -7.07
C ALA A 327 -3.67 -5.08 -6.50
N HIS A 328 -3.48 -3.79 -6.26
CA HIS A 328 -2.22 -3.22 -5.82
C HIS A 328 -2.45 -2.22 -4.70
N LEU A 329 -1.52 -2.19 -3.74
CA LEU A 329 -1.53 -1.14 -2.72
C LEU A 329 -1.04 0.17 -3.33
N TRP A 330 -1.62 1.28 -2.89
CA TRP A 330 -1.20 2.64 -3.30
C TRP A 330 -1.35 2.87 -4.80
N ASP A 331 -2.39 2.27 -5.38
CA ASP A 331 -2.69 2.37 -6.81
C ASP A 331 -3.76 3.41 -7.13
N ASN A 332 -3.83 3.80 -8.39
CA ASN A 332 -4.84 4.69 -8.95
C ASN A 332 -5.04 4.38 -10.43
N GLY A 333 -6.19 4.79 -10.96
CA GLY A 333 -6.49 4.67 -12.39
C GLY A 333 -6.79 3.23 -12.81
N THR A 334 -7.08 3.05 -14.08
CA THR A 334 -7.61 1.78 -14.64
C THR A 334 -6.54 0.91 -15.31
N ASP A 335 -5.32 1.43 -15.50
CA ASP A 335 -4.19 0.78 -16.17
C ASP A 335 -2.91 1.24 -15.47
N ALA A 336 -2.18 0.32 -14.84
CA ALA A 336 -1.03 0.67 -13.99
C ALA A 336 0.08 1.36 -14.80
N VAL A 337 0.25 0.95 -16.07
CA VAL A 337 1.24 1.58 -16.97
C VAL A 337 0.86 3.03 -17.32
N ALA A 338 -0.41 3.31 -17.60
CA ALA A 338 -0.89 4.66 -17.85
C ALA A 338 -0.74 5.53 -16.60
N GLU A 339 -1.11 5.01 -15.43
CA GLU A 339 -0.95 5.75 -14.17
C GLU A 339 0.52 6.02 -13.86
N LEU A 340 1.44 5.05 -14.08
CA LEU A 340 2.88 5.27 -13.94
C LEU A 340 3.34 6.46 -14.80
N LYS A 341 2.87 6.56 -16.05
CA LYS A 341 3.21 7.70 -16.92
C LYS A 341 2.70 9.03 -16.37
N GLU A 342 1.49 9.07 -15.82
CA GLU A 342 0.96 10.29 -15.19
C GLU A 342 1.75 10.68 -13.93
N VAL A 343 2.04 9.71 -13.06
CA VAL A 343 2.85 9.89 -11.85
C VAL A 343 4.27 10.36 -12.18
N VAL A 344 4.87 9.86 -13.26
CA VAL A 344 6.17 10.32 -13.76
C VAL A 344 6.11 11.78 -14.23
N LYS A 345 5.03 12.23 -14.90
CA LYS A 345 4.87 13.66 -15.26
C LYS A 345 4.80 14.55 -14.02
N ILE A 346 4.07 14.13 -13.00
CA ILE A 346 3.93 14.84 -11.72
C ILE A 346 5.28 14.93 -11.01
N ARG A 347 5.99 13.80 -10.90
CA ARG A 347 7.35 13.73 -10.34
C ARG A 347 8.29 14.67 -11.07
N THR A 348 8.31 14.64 -12.41
CA THR A 348 9.18 15.50 -13.21
C THR A 348 8.87 16.97 -12.95
N LYS A 349 7.60 17.36 -12.95
CA LYS A 349 7.18 18.75 -12.63
C LYS A 349 7.61 19.15 -11.22
N ALA A 350 7.42 18.28 -10.24
CA ALA A 350 7.80 18.55 -8.85
C ALA A 350 9.32 18.71 -8.69
N LEU A 351 10.13 17.85 -9.32
CA LEU A 351 11.59 17.98 -9.31
C LEU A 351 12.06 19.25 -10.02
N GLN A 352 11.43 19.66 -11.13
CA GLN A 352 11.79 20.89 -11.86
C GLN A 352 11.58 22.17 -11.03
N GLN A 353 10.63 22.17 -10.09
CA GLN A 353 10.36 23.32 -9.22
C GLN A 353 10.90 23.15 -7.80
N PHE A 354 11.58 22.04 -7.52
CA PHE A 354 12.09 21.73 -6.20
C PHE A 354 13.24 22.68 -5.84
N GLY A 355 13.22 23.23 -4.63
CA GLY A 355 14.26 24.14 -4.15
C GLY A 355 14.00 24.64 -2.74
N ILE A 356 14.59 25.79 -2.38
CA ILE A 356 14.51 26.36 -1.03
C ILE A 356 13.07 26.56 -0.52
N LYS A 357 12.10 26.74 -1.43
CA LYS A 357 10.68 26.98 -1.14
C LYS A 357 9.94 25.70 -0.71
N ASN A 358 10.60 24.54 -0.78
CA ASN A 358 10.09 23.30 -0.21
C ASN A 358 10.21 23.24 1.31
N ILE A 359 10.97 24.13 1.94
CA ILE A 359 11.06 24.26 3.40
C ILE A 359 10.70 25.67 3.85
N ARG A 360 10.24 25.82 5.09
CA ARG A 360 9.89 27.13 5.67
C ARG A 360 11.15 27.97 5.92
N PRO A 361 11.05 29.31 5.88
CA PRO A 361 12.11 30.17 6.40
C PRO A 361 12.51 29.78 7.83
N GLY A 362 13.81 29.67 8.09
CA GLY A 362 14.37 29.27 9.38
C GLY A 362 14.57 27.75 9.59
N VAL A 363 14.10 26.91 8.66
CA VAL A 363 14.40 25.47 8.65
C VAL A 363 15.80 25.24 8.07
N ALA A 364 16.54 24.25 8.60
CA ALA A 364 17.89 23.95 8.12
C ALA A 364 17.85 23.42 6.67
N MET A 365 18.75 23.92 5.82
CA MET A 365 18.87 23.51 4.41
C MET A 365 19.05 21.99 4.23
N ALA A 366 19.73 21.32 5.16
CA ALA A 366 19.90 19.87 5.14
C ALA A 366 18.56 19.10 5.21
N GLN A 367 17.49 19.72 5.72
CA GLN A 367 16.16 19.11 5.80
C GLN A 367 15.39 19.14 4.47
N LEU A 368 15.94 19.75 3.41
CA LEU A 368 15.45 19.53 2.05
C LEU A 368 15.52 18.06 1.66
N GLU A 369 16.46 17.30 2.23
CA GLU A 369 16.56 15.86 1.99
C GLU A 369 15.29 15.11 2.44
N ASP A 370 14.73 15.46 3.61
CA ASP A 370 13.50 14.84 4.12
C ASP A 370 12.31 15.07 3.17
N VAL A 371 12.26 16.25 2.54
CA VAL A 371 11.21 16.64 1.59
C VAL A 371 11.46 16.05 0.20
N LEU A 372 12.72 15.84 -0.17
CA LEU A 372 13.11 15.28 -1.47
C LEU A 372 12.74 13.80 -1.61
N VAL A 373 12.89 13.01 -0.55
CA VAL A 373 12.63 11.56 -0.58
C VAL A 373 11.25 11.21 -1.16
N PRO A 374 10.12 11.75 -0.64
CA PRO A 374 8.79 11.42 -1.17
C PRO A 374 8.58 11.91 -2.61
N VAL A 375 9.25 13.00 -3.04
CA VAL A 375 9.17 13.50 -4.42
C VAL A 375 9.97 12.60 -5.36
N TYR A 376 11.20 12.25 -4.98
CA TYR A 376 12.08 11.42 -5.80
C TYR A 376 11.51 10.00 -5.98
N LEU A 377 10.91 9.44 -4.94
CA LEU A 377 10.27 8.12 -4.95
C LEU A 377 8.76 8.14 -5.23
N TYR A 378 8.21 9.26 -5.72
CA TYR A 378 6.76 9.43 -5.93
C TYR A 378 6.13 8.35 -6.84
N HIS A 379 6.94 7.72 -7.70
CA HIS A 379 6.55 6.70 -8.67
C HIS A 379 6.58 5.26 -8.15
N ARG A 380 7.08 5.01 -6.92
CA ARG A 380 7.44 3.64 -6.48
C ARG A 380 6.27 2.65 -6.46
N TYR A 381 5.07 3.10 -6.10
CA TYR A 381 3.90 2.20 -6.00
C TYR A 381 3.38 1.79 -7.36
N GLN A 382 3.33 2.73 -8.30
CA GLN A 382 2.99 2.44 -9.69
C GLN A 382 4.05 1.57 -10.36
N VAL A 383 5.34 1.70 -10.00
CA VAL A 383 6.37 0.76 -10.47
C VAL A 383 6.12 -0.65 -9.93
N GLU A 384 5.76 -0.79 -8.65
CA GLU A 384 5.38 -2.09 -8.09
C GLU A 384 4.18 -2.70 -8.84
N ALA A 385 3.11 -1.94 -9.05
CA ALA A 385 1.92 -2.38 -9.78
C ALA A 385 2.26 -2.85 -11.21
N VAL A 386 3.03 -2.04 -11.95
CA VAL A 386 3.50 -2.36 -13.31
C VAL A 386 4.37 -3.62 -13.33
N CYS A 387 5.27 -3.80 -12.36
CA CYS A 387 6.11 -5.00 -12.30
C CYS A 387 5.29 -6.28 -12.06
N LYS A 388 4.17 -6.20 -11.33
CA LYS A 388 3.29 -7.35 -11.05
C LYS A 388 2.49 -7.82 -12.27
N GLU A 389 2.30 -6.97 -13.28
CA GLU A 389 1.71 -7.38 -14.56
C GLU A 389 2.61 -8.36 -15.34
N VAL A 390 3.94 -8.26 -15.19
CA VAL A 390 4.90 -9.20 -15.81
C VAL A 390 4.79 -10.57 -15.14
N GLY A 391 4.45 -11.59 -15.93
CA GLY A 391 4.08 -12.91 -15.41
C GLY A 391 2.79 -12.89 -14.58
N GLY A 392 1.92 -11.91 -14.78
CA GLY A 392 0.63 -11.78 -14.08
C GLY A 392 -0.47 -12.68 -14.64
N MET A 393 -1.56 -12.80 -13.90
CA MET A 393 -2.81 -13.44 -14.32
C MET A 393 -3.99 -12.75 -13.62
N PHE A 394 -5.01 -12.40 -14.40
CA PHE A 394 -6.27 -11.96 -13.84
C PHE A 394 -7.04 -13.15 -13.28
N TYR A 395 -7.68 -13.00 -12.13
CA TYR A 395 -8.58 -14.00 -11.57
C TYR A 395 -9.60 -13.34 -10.66
N THR A 396 -10.67 -14.05 -10.38
CA THR A 396 -11.65 -13.66 -9.37
C THR A 396 -11.74 -14.75 -8.32
N TYR A 397 -12.34 -14.47 -7.18
CA TYR A 397 -12.77 -15.53 -6.24
C TYR A 397 -14.05 -16.23 -6.70
N ALA A 398 -14.13 -16.54 -7.99
CA ALA A 398 -15.27 -17.22 -8.60
C ALA A 398 -15.60 -18.52 -7.87
N ILE A 399 -16.89 -18.77 -7.70
CA ILE A 399 -17.40 -20.05 -7.21
C ILE A 399 -18.05 -20.83 -8.36
N ARG A 400 -18.13 -22.16 -8.22
CA ARG A 400 -18.75 -22.99 -9.26
C ARG A 400 -20.20 -22.56 -9.50
N GLY A 401 -20.49 -22.11 -10.73
CA GLY A 401 -21.84 -21.78 -11.18
C GLY A 401 -22.19 -20.29 -11.15
N ASP A 402 -21.28 -19.40 -10.73
CA ASP A 402 -21.54 -17.95 -10.68
C ASP A 402 -21.24 -17.19 -11.99
N ASN A 403 -20.77 -17.90 -13.03
CA ASN A 403 -20.43 -17.37 -14.34
C ASN A 403 -19.36 -16.27 -14.35
N GLN A 404 -18.60 -16.09 -13.27
CA GLN A 404 -17.49 -15.16 -13.24
C GLN A 404 -16.26 -15.73 -13.97
N PRO A 405 -15.40 -14.86 -14.54
CA PRO A 405 -14.12 -15.29 -15.08
C PRO A 405 -13.24 -15.86 -13.96
N VAL A 406 -12.90 -17.15 -14.04
CA VAL A 406 -12.08 -17.84 -13.03
C VAL A 406 -10.63 -17.35 -13.10
N THR A 407 -9.99 -17.55 -14.24
CA THR A 407 -8.65 -17.03 -14.54
C THR A 407 -8.57 -16.57 -15.99
N ARG A 408 -7.73 -15.58 -16.25
CA ARG A 408 -7.38 -15.11 -17.58
C ARG A 408 -5.94 -14.64 -17.58
N PRO A 409 -5.08 -15.13 -18.49
CA PRO A 409 -3.72 -14.64 -18.55
C PRO A 409 -3.65 -13.20 -19.05
N ILE A 410 -2.60 -12.50 -18.61
CA ILE A 410 -2.24 -11.20 -19.18
C ILE A 410 -1.55 -11.46 -20.51
N SER A 411 -1.98 -10.75 -21.56
CA SER A 411 -1.42 -10.97 -22.89
C SER A 411 0.06 -10.63 -22.93
N LYS A 412 0.83 -11.27 -23.82
CA LYS A 412 2.24 -10.95 -24.01
C LYS A 412 2.47 -9.46 -24.33
N GLU A 413 1.57 -8.83 -25.08
CA GLU A 413 1.63 -7.40 -25.40
C GLU A 413 1.50 -6.52 -24.15
N GLU A 414 0.51 -6.79 -23.30
CA GLU A 414 0.32 -6.07 -22.03
C GLU A 414 1.55 -6.25 -21.12
N GLN A 415 2.06 -7.48 -20.99
CA GLN A 415 3.26 -7.76 -20.20
C GLN A 415 4.51 -7.03 -20.74
N LEU A 416 4.68 -6.96 -22.07
CA LEU A 416 5.77 -6.21 -22.68
C LEU A 416 5.63 -4.70 -22.48
N LYS A 417 4.40 -4.17 -22.57
CA LYS A 417 4.12 -2.76 -22.27
C LYS A 417 4.51 -2.43 -20.82
N ALA A 418 4.16 -3.30 -19.88
CA ALA A 418 4.50 -3.19 -18.47
C ALA A 418 6.03 -3.27 -18.24
N LEU A 419 6.67 -4.30 -18.80
CA LEU A 419 8.13 -4.47 -18.69
C LEU A 419 8.90 -3.26 -19.23
N ASN A 420 8.49 -2.72 -20.38
CA ASN A 420 9.15 -1.54 -20.94
C ASN A 420 8.95 -0.31 -20.05
N ALA A 421 7.77 -0.11 -19.47
CA ALA A 421 7.51 0.99 -18.55
C ALA A 421 8.36 0.89 -17.27
N ALA A 422 8.50 -0.31 -16.69
CA ALA A 422 9.40 -0.55 -15.57
C ALA A 422 10.88 -0.35 -15.96
N ALA A 423 11.28 -0.79 -17.16
CA ALA A 423 12.63 -0.63 -17.66
C ALA A 423 12.99 0.85 -17.98
N ASP A 424 12.02 1.67 -18.39
CA ASP A 424 12.23 3.10 -18.61
C ASP A 424 12.55 3.84 -17.30
N CYS A 425 12.07 3.34 -16.15
CA CYS A 425 12.47 3.84 -14.83
C CYS A 425 13.92 3.49 -14.44
N LEU A 426 14.62 2.66 -15.22
CA LEU A 426 16.05 2.36 -15.05
C LEU A 426 16.96 3.30 -15.84
N ASP A 427 16.41 4.18 -16.70
CA ASP A 427 17.24 5.08 -17.50
C ASP A 427 17.98 6.10 -16.61
N PRO A 428 19.28 6.34 -16.84
CA PRO A 428 20.06 7.29 -16.04
C PRO A 428 19.47 8.70 -15.97
N SER A 429 18.80 9.18 -17.02
CA SER A 429 18.17 10.51 -17.03
C SER A 429 16.94 10.57 -16.12
N PHE A 430 16.24 9.46 -15.93
CA PHE A 430 15.11 9.36 -15.00
C PHE A 430 15.58 9.28 -13.53
N LEU A 431 16.66 8.53 -13.30
CA LEU A 431 17.25 8.28 -11.97
C LEU A 431 18.09 9.45 -11.44
N LYS A 432 18.69 10.26 -12.32
CA LYS A 432 19.54 11.38 -11.92
C LYS A 432 18.77 12.42 -11.10
N ILE A 433 19.32 12.80 -9.95
CA ILE A 433 18.88 14.01 -9.23
C ILE A 433 19.49 15.25 -9.92
N PRO A 434 18.69 16.28 -10.24
CA PRO A 434 19.18 17.54 -10.77
C PRO A 434 20.29 18.18 -9.91
N ASP A 435 21.32 18.71 -10.57
CA ASP A 435 22.54 19.22 -9.90
C ASP A 435 22.26 20.49 -9.06
N ASP A 436 21.25 21.27 -9.42
CA ASP A 436 20.73 22.41 -8.68
C ASP A 436 20.08 22.00 -7.36
N ILE A 437 19.31 20.90 -7.33
CA ILE A 437 18.79 20.32 -6.08
C ILE A 437 19.94 19.82 -5.20
N ALA A 438 20.86 19.04 -5.79
CA ALA A 438 21.97 18.42 -5.06
C ALA A 438 22.82 19.44 -4.29
N LYS A 439 23.08 20.61 -4.89
CA LYS A 439 23.89 21.69 -4.29
C LYS A 439 23.20 22.38 -3.11
N LEU A 440 21.89 22.24 -2.96
CA LEU A 440 21.13 22.85 -1.86
C LEU A 440 21.17 22.01 -0.57
N ILE A 441 21.65 20.76 -0.62
CA ILE A 441 21.59 19.84 0.52
C ILE A 441 22.98 19.67 1.16
N PRO A 442 23.33 20.49 2.18
CA PRO A 442 24.57 20.29 2.93
C PRO A 442 24.47 19.10 3.89
N PRO A 443 25.59 18.66 4.49
CA PRO A 443 25.56 17.78 5.65
C PRO A 443 24.64 18.31 6.77
N ARG A 444 24.05 17.39 7.53
CA ARG A 444 23.17 17.77 8.66
C ARG A 444 23.98 18.45 9.78
N PRO A 445 23.51 19.59 10.32
CA PRO A 445 24.17 20.27 11.43
C PRO A 445 23.94 19.55 12.76
N ALA A 446 24.73 19.91 13.78
CA ALA A 446 24.59 19.35 15.12
C ALA A 446 23.15 19.50 15.67
N GLY A 447 22.60 18.44 16.26
CA GLY A 447 21.24 18.39 16.77
C GLY A 447 20.17 18.01 15.75
N ILE A 448 20.53 17.77 14.48
CA ILE A 448 19.62 17.26 13.45
C ILE A 448 20.13 15.90 12.97
N GLU A 449 19.61 14.84 13.55
CA GLU A 449 20.05 13.48 13.22
C GLU A 449 19.42 12.96 11.92
N PRO A 450 20.11 12.08 11.18
CA PRO A 450 19.51 11.30 10.11
C PRO A 450 18.38 10.42 10.66
N THR A 451 17.26 10.35 9.95
CA THR A 451 16.16 9.44 10.28
C THR A 451 16.17 8.21 9.38
N ARG A 452 15.36 7.21 9.69
CA ARG A 452 15.14 6.06 8.79
C ARG A 452 14.47 6.45 7.47
N GLU A 453 13.86 7.64 7.40
CA GLU A 453 13.13 8.15 6.24
C GLU A 453 14.06 8.68 5.13
N LEU A 454 15.38 8.61 5.33
CA LEU A 454 16.40 9.11 4.40
C LEU A 454 17.11 7.97 3.67
N PHE A 455 17.64 8.28 2.49
CA PHE A 455 18.46 7.35 1.73
C PHE A 455 19.70 6.92 2.53
N LYS A 456 20.02 5.62 2.47
CA LYS A 456 21.21 5.05 3.12
C LYS A 456 22.47 5.34 2.30
N LYS A 457 23.25 6.33 2.72
CA LYS A 457 24.44 6.86 2.01
C LYS A 457 25.66 5.94 2.05
N ARG A 458 26.61 6.16 1.14
CA ARG A 458 28.00 5.63 1.12
C ARG A 458 29.08 6.71 1.22
N THR A 459 28.71 7.98 1.04
CA THR A 459 29.63 9.12 1.00
C THR A 459 29.86 9.77 2.37
N GLY A 460 29.44 9.13 3.46
CA GLY A 460 29.53 9.69 4.81
C GLY A 460 28.57 10.87 4.99
N LEU A 461 29.10 12.03 5.36
CA LEU A 461 28.31 13.22 5.72
C LEU A 461 27.68 13.94 4.52
N SER A 462 28.31 13.89 3.35
CA SER A 462 27.81 14.55 2.14
C SER A 462 26.59 13.82 1.57
N PHE A 463 25.73 14.54 0.87
CA PHE A 463 24.62 13.93 0.13
C PHE A 463 25.15 12.97 -0.94
N ASP A 464 24.65 11.74 -0.94
CA ASP A 464 25.06 10.68 -1.87
C ASP A 464 24.15 10.69 -3.09
N LEU A 465 24.67 11.11 -4.24
CA LEU A 465 23.89 11.20 -5.49
C LEU A 465 23.60 9.85 -6.15
N LEU A 466 24.30 8.78 -5.73
CA LEU A 466 24.11 7.43 -6.28
C LEU A 466 23.19 6.57 -5.41
N ALA A 467 23.09 6.85 -4.11
CA ALA A 467 22.22 6.06 -3.23
C ALA A 467 20.72 6.12 -3.63
N PRO A 468 20.12 7.28 -3.97
CA PRO A 468 18.74 7.35 -4.45
C PRO A 468 18.53 6.56 -5.74
N ALA A 469 19.48 6.68 -6.69
CA ALA A 469 19.43 5.96 -7.96
C ALA A 469 19.53 4.44 -7.78
N GLU A 470 20.40 3.97 -6.89
CA GLU A 470 20.51 2.54 -6.55
C GLU A 470 19.20 1.99 -6.00
N THR A 471 18.63 2.69 -5.02
CA THR A 471 17.37 2.31 -4.39
C THR A 471 16.20 2.30 -5.39
N ALA A 472 16.12 3.29 -6.27
CA ALA A 472 15.07 3.36 -7.29
C ALA A 472 15.25 2.31 -8.40
N ALA A 473 16.49 1.95 -8.75
CA ALA A 473 16.78 0.89 -9.72
C ALA A 473 16.58 -0.52 -9.14
N ASP A 474 16.86 -0.72 -7.85
CA ASP A 474 16.66 -1.98 -7.17
C ASP A 474 15.19 -2.39 -7.12
N LEU A 475 14.28 -1.43 -6.90
CA LEU A 475 12.85 -1.68 -6.77
C LEU A 475 12.27 -2.51 -7.93
N PRO A 476 12.23 -2.04 -9.18
CA PRO A 476 11.63 -2.82 -10.27
C PRO A 476 12.32 -4.17 -10.47
N LEU A 477 13.65 -4.23 -10.29
CA LEU A 477 14.41 -5.47 -10.47
C LEU A 477 14.09 -6.51 -9.39
N SER A 478 13.86 -6.08 -8.15
CA SER A 478 13.49 -6.98 -7.05
C SER A 478 12.14 -7.66 -7.28
N PHE A 479 11.16 -6.95 -7.85
CA PHE A 479 9.89 -7.55 -8.26
C PHE A 479 10.08 -8.41 -9.51
N ILE A 480 10.65 -7.89 -10.60
CA ILE A 480 10.71 -8.62 -11.87
C ILE A 480 11.46 -9.96 -11.74
N PHE A 481 12.53 -10.01 -10.95
CA PHE A 481 13.32 -11.22 -10.71
C PHE A 481 12.84 -12.07 -9.52
N HIS A 482 11.62 -11.88 -9.04
CA HIS A 482 11.08 -12.72 -7.96
C HIS A 482 11.03 -14.21 -8.37
N PRO A 483 11.47 -15.16 -7.52
CA PRO A 483 11.60 -16.57 -7.91
C PRO A 483 10.34 -17.22 -8.47
N GLU A 484 9.20 -16.97 -7.82
CA GLU A 484 7.90 -17.48 -8.25
C GLU A 484 7.45 -16.87 -9.60
N ARG A 485 7.80 -15.61 -9.85
CA ARG A 485 7.48 -14.90 -11.09
C ARG A 485 8.25 -15.47 -12.27
N LEU A 486 9.56 -15.65 -12.11
CA LEU A 486 10.38 -16.31 -13.13
C LEU A 486 9.89 -17.73 -13.42
N SER A 487 9.51 -18.48 -12.38
CA SER A 487 9.07 -19.86 -12.52
C SER A 487 7.70 -20.00 -13.20
N ARG A 488 6.77 -19.06 -13.00
CA ARG A 488 5.48 -19.07 -13.70
C ARG A 488 5.56 -18.51 -15.12
N MET A 489 6.45 -17.56 -15.39
CA MET A 489 6.63 -17.02 -16.75
C MET A 489 7.01 -18.10 -17.76
N VAL A 490 7.89 -19.03 -17.39
CA VAL A 490 8.21 -20.21 -18.23
C VAL A 490 6.97 -21.04 -18.55
N GLN A 491 6.08 -21.23 -17.56
CA GLN A 491 4.84 -22.00 -17.76
C GLN A 491 3.88 -21.25 -18.68
N TYR A 492 3.72 -19.94 -18.48
CA TYR A 492 2.84 -19.10 -19.30
C TYR A 492 3.34 -18.95 -20.75
N GLU A 493 4.65 -18.88 -20.95
CA GLU A 493 5.25 -18.95 -22.29
C GLU A 493 4.88 -20.28 -22.97
N ALA A 494 5.10 -21.41 -22.29
CA ALA A 494 4.86 -22.74 -22.84
C ALA A 494 3.37 -23.04 -23.10
N GLN A 495 2.47 -22.57 -22.24
CA GLN A 495 1.04 -22.89 -22.31
C GLN A 495 0.24 -21.90 -23.17
N GLN A 496 0.64 -20.63 -23.19
CA GLN A 496 -0.22 -19.53 -23.63
C GLN A 496 0.51 -18.49 -24.49
N GLN A 497 1.76 -18.77 -24.89
CA GLN A 497 2.59 -17.83 -25.66
C GLN A 497 2.79 -16.48 -24.93
N GLY A 498 2.81 -16.51 -23.60
CA GLY A 498 3.11 -15.37 -22.75
C GLY A 498 4.54 -14.85 -22.92
N LEU A 499 4.88 -13.77 -22.21
CA LEU A 499 6.24 -13.23 -22.17
C LEU A 499 7.20 -14.21 -21.48
N GLY A 500 8.24 -14.65 -22.20
CA GLY A 500 9.26 -15.56 -21.69
C GLY A 500 10.33 -14.90 -20.82
N VAL A 501 10.99 -15.69 -19.97
CA VAL A 501 12.06 -15.19 -19.07
C VAL A 501 13.25 -14.69 -19.88
N LYS A 502 13.68 -15.44 -20.91
CA LYS A 502 14.76 -15.00 -21.82
C LYS A 502 14.44 -13.67 -22.51
N GLU A 503 13.22 -13.50 -23.01
CA GLU A 503 12.80 -12.27 -23.69
C GLU A 503 12.79 -11.08 -22.73
N MET A 504 12.25 -11.28 -21.52
CA MET A 504 12.27 -10.28 -20.45
C MET A 504 13.70 -9.83 -20.10
N ILE A 505 14.63 -10.78 -19.88
CA ILE A 505 16.03 -10.47 -19.59
C ILE A 505 16.69 -9.70 -20.74
N ASN A 506 16.40 -10.09 -21.99
CA ASN A 506 16.95 -9.41 -23.17
C ASN A 506 16.50 -7.95 -23.29
N VAL A 507 15.24 -7.65 -22.97
CA VAL A 507 14.76 -6.26 -22.91
C VAL A 507 15.55 -5.45 -21.87
N LEU A 508 15.72 -6.00 -20.66
CA LEU A 508 16.46 -5.33 -19.58
C LEU A 508 17.94 -5.12 -19.92
N ILE A 509 18.62 -6.13 -20.48
CA ILE A 509 20.00 -6.03 -20.96
C ILE A 509 20.10 -5.00 -22.09
N GLY A 510 19.11 -4.96 -22.99
CA GLY A 510 19.00 -3.98 -24.08
C GLY A 510 18.96 -2.54 -23.56
N LYS A 511 18.14 -2.29 -22.54
CA LYS A 511 17.93 -0.97 -21.92
C LYS A 511 19.07 -0.54 -20.97
N THR A 512 19.92 -1.46 -20.54
CA THR A 512 21.02 -1.19 -19.60
C THR A 512 22.39 -1.41 -20.26
N TRP A 513 22.92 -2.63 -20.20
CA TRP A 513 24.25 -3.02 -20.67
C TRP A 513 24.52 -2.68 -22.14
N LYS A 514 23.52 -2.83 -23.01
CA LYS A 514 23.64 -2.56 -24.45
C LYS A 514 23.18 -1.14 -24.83
N ALA A 515 22.75 -0.32 -23.87
CA ALA A 515 22.35 1.05 -24.14
C ALA A 515 23.56 1.95 -24.46
N PRO A 516 23.38 3.05 -25.22
CA PRO A 516 24.43 4.01 -25.48
C PRO A 516 25.12 4.50 -24.20
N ARG A 517 26.45 4.61 -24.21
CA ARG A 517 27.23 5.06 -23.05
C ARG A 517 26.94 6.53 -22.76
N ARG A 518 26.70 6.85 -21.49
CA ARG A 518 26.46 8.22 -21.00
C ARG A 518 27.77 8.87 -20.54
N SER A 519 27.69 10.14 -20.14
CA SER A 519 28.79 10.92 -19.56
C SER A 519 28.40 11.51 -18.20
N GLY A 520 29.38 12.02 -17.45
CA GLY A 520 29.13 12.68 -16.15
C GLY A 520 28.44 11.77 -15.13
N MET A 521 27.49 12.32 -14.36
CA MET A 521 26.73 11.58 -13.35
C MET A 521 25.88 10.45 -13.94
N GLU A 522 25.30 10.65 -15.13
CA GLU A 522 24.51 9.61 -15.80
C GLU A 522 25.36 8.37 -16.15
N LYS A 523 26.66 8.55 -16.46
CA LYS A 523 27.59 7.42 -16.64
C LYS A 523 27.71 6.57 -15.38
N LEU A 524 27.85 7.21 -14.22
CA LEU A 524 27.99 6.51 -12.94
C LEU A 524 26.69 5.77 -12.58
N ILE A 525 25.54 6.41 -12.78
CA ILE A 525 24.21 5.79 -12.57
C ILE A 525 24.00 4.61 -13.53
N GLN A 526 24.38 4.74 -14.81
CA GLN A 526 24.31 3.66 -15.80
C GLN A 526 25.11 2.44 -15.32
N GLN A 527 26.38 2.65 -14.97
CA GLN A 527 27.26 1.59 -14.49
C GLN A 527 26.77 0.97 -13.18
N GLN A 528 26.21 1.76 -12.27
CA GLN A 528 25.61 1.22 -11.04
C GLN A 528 24.39 0.33 -11.36
N THR A 529 23.48 0.81 -12.20
CA THR A 529 22.27 0.09 -12.61
C THR A 529 22.61 -1.24 -13.31
N GLU A 530 23.64 -1.24 -14.16
CA GLU A 530 24.19 -2.44 -14.80
C GLU A 530 24.65 -3.49 -13.76
N GLN A 531 25.38 -3.05 -12.73
CA GLN A 531 25.83 -3.93 -11.65
C GLN A 531 24.67 -4.44 -10.78
N ILE A 532 23.60 -3.66 -10.58
CA ILE A 532 22.39 -4.10 -9.88
C ILE A 532 21.68 -5.18 -10.69
N LEU A 533 21.46 -4.97 -11.99
CA LEU A 533 20.86 -5.99 -12.87
C LEU A 533 21.69 -7.28 -12.87
N LEU A 534 23.02 -7.17 -12.93
CA LEU A 534 23.90 -8.34 -12.82
C LEU A 534 23.73 -9.08 -11.50
N THR A 535 23.52 -8.38 -10.37
CA THR A 535 23.18 -9.02 -9.08
C THR A 535 21.95 -9.92 -9.23
N TYR A 536 20.88 -9.43 -9.85
CA TYR A 536 19.64 -10.19 -10.01
C TYR A 536 19.79 -11.36 -10.99
N LEU A 537 20.53 -11.19 -12.08
CA LEU A 537 20.84 -12.28 -13.02
C LEU A 537 21.63 -13.40 -12.32
N LEU A 538 22.69 -13.06 -11.57
CA LEU A 538 23.50 -14.05 -10.88
C LEU A 538 22.72 -14.74 -9.74
N ARG A 539 21.88 -14.00 -9.00
CA ARG A 539 20.97 -14.61 -8.02
C ARG A 539 20.02 -15.60 -8.67
N SER A 540 19.45 -15.23 -9.82
CA SER A 540 18.49 -16.07 -10.54
C SER A 540 19.11 -17.39 -11.02
N VAL A 541 20.43 -17.44 -11.22
CA VAL A 541 21.15 -18.68 -11.57
C VAL A 541 21.27 -19.63 -10.38
N ILE A 542 21.52 -19.09 -9.18
CA ILE A 542 21.90 -19.89 -8.00
C ILE A 542 20.76 -20.13 -7.01
N ASP A 543 19.62 -19.46 -7.17
CA ASP A 543 18.48 -19.59 -6.27
C ASP A 543 17.71 -20.88 -6.55
N GLU A 544 17.75 -21.80 -5.60
CA GLU A 544 17.12 -23.13 -5.71
C GLU A 544 15.58 -23.08 -5.65
N ALA A 545 14.99 -21.95 -5.22
CA ALA A 545 13.54 -21.74 -5.30
C ALA A 545 13.05 -21.51 -6.74
N ILE A 546 13.96 -21.19 -7.68
CA ILE A 546 13.62 -20.97 -9.08
C ILE A 546 13.61 -22.31 -9.83
N SER A 547 12.56 -22.51 -10.64
CA SER A 547 12.43 -23.70 -11.51
C SER A 547 13.67 -23.94 -12.39
N PHE A 548 13.99 -25.20 -12.67
CA PHE A 548 15.17 -25.56 -13.46
C PHE A 548 15.24 -24.83 -14.82
N GLN A 549 14.11 -24.70 -15.49
CA GLN A 549 14.05 -24.06 -16.81
C GLN A 549 14.31 -22.55 -16.73
N ALA A 550 13.71 -21.85 -15.76
CA ALA A 550 13.97 -20.41 -15.57
C ALA A 550 15.44 -20.14 -15.19
N ARG A 551 16.05 -21.01 -14.37
CA ARG A 551 17.49 -20.94 -14.07
C ARG A 551 18.35 -21.17 -15.30
N ALA A 552 17.99 -22.12 -16.16
CA ALA A 552 18.71 -22.39 -17.40
C ALA A 552 18.68 -21.18 -18.34
N GLU A 553 17.55 -20.48 -18.44
CA GLU A 553 17.43 -19.25 -19.23
C GLU A 553 18.23 -18.08 -18.63
N ALA A 554 18.22 -17.91 -17.30
CA ALA A 554 19.07 -16.94 -16.63
C ALA A 554 20.56 -17.24 -16.85
N GLN A 555 20.97 -18.51 -16.75
CA GLN A 555 22.34 -18.96 -17.01
C GLN A 555 22.79 -18.66 -18.44
N GLN A 556 21.90 -18.91 -19.41
CA GLN A 556 22.16 -18.59 -20.81
C GLN A 556 22.31 -17.08 -21.02
N ALA A 557 21.46 -16.26 -20.39
CA ALA A 557 21.57 -14.81 -20.46
C ALA A 557 22.87 -14.28 -19.83
N VAL A 558 23.32 -14.84 -18.70
CA VAL A 558 24.61 -14.50 -18.10
C VAL A 558 25.76 -14.85 -19.03
N LYS A 559 25.70 -16.00 -19.73
CA LYS A 559 26.70 -16.39 -20.73
C LYS A 559 26.75 -15.41 -21.91
N GLU A 560 25.59 -15.01 -22.43
CA GLU A 560 25.49 -14.02 -23.52
C GLU A 560 25.99 -12.63 -23.08
N LEU A 561 25.67 -12.21 -21.86
CA LEU A 561 26.17 -10.97 -21.27
C LEU A 561 27.69 -11.01 -21.06
N SER A 562 28.25 -12.12 -20.60
CA SER A 562 29.69 -12.33 -20.46
C SER A 562 30.41 -12.17 -21.80
N ALA A 563 29.87 -12.75 -22.88
CA ALA A 563 30.41 -12.58 -24.23
C ALA A 563 30.37 -11.11 -24.70
N PHE A 564 29.29 -10.39 -24.40
CA PHE A 564 29.19 -8.95 -24.68
C PHE A 564 30.24 -8.14 -23.90
N ILE A 565 30.41 -8.40 -22.60
CA ILE A 565 31.40 -7.75 -21.74
C ILE A 565 32.80 -7.95 -22.32
N SER A 566 33.18 -9.19 -22.64
CA SER A 566 34.50 -9.49 -23.24
C SER A 566 34.71 -8.85 -24.61
N ALA A 567 33.66 -8.63 -25.39
CA ALA A 567 33.76 -7.90 -26.65
C ALA A 567 34.00 -6.40 -26.39
N GLN A 568 33.29 -5.79 -25.44
CA GLN A 568 33.46 -4.38 -25.08
C GLN A 568 34.84 -4.10 -24.45
N GLU A 569 35.38 -5.01 -23.65
CA GLU A 569 36.74 -4.90 -23.09
C GLU A 569 37.82 -4.76 -24.17
N LYS A 570 37.62 -5.37 -25.35
CA LYS A 570 38.57 -5.30 -26.47
C LYS A 570 38.43 -4.03 -27.30
N ILE A 571 37.26 -3.38 -27.27
CA ILE A 571 36.92 -2.25 -28.15
C ILE A 571 37.01 -0.92 -27.41
N SER A 572 36.61 -0.88 -26.14
CA SER A 572 36.57 0.34 -25.34
C SER A 572 37.96 0.87 -25.04
N LYS A 573 38.12 2.20 -25.09
CA LYS A 573 39.31 2.93 -24.65
C LYS A 573 39.10 3.70 -23.34
N ASP A 574 37.88 3.70 -22.79
CA ASP A 574 37.54 4.38 -21.55
C ASP A 574 37.98 3.52 -20.36
N SER A 575 39.03 3.93 -19.65
CA SER A 575 39.61 3.19 -18.52
C SER A 575 38.63 2.94 -17.38
N SER A 576 37.73 3.90 -17.11
CA SER A 576 36.70 3.75 -16.09
C SER A 576 35.65 2.73 -16.51
N TYR A 577 35.27 2.70 -17.79
CA TYR A 577 34.37 1.66 -18.29
C TYR A 577 35.04 0.28 -18.31
N LEU A 578 36.32 0.19 -18.69
CA LEU A 578 37.08 -1.06 -18.61
C LEU A 578 37.16 -1.61 -17.18
N ALA A 579 37.38 -0.75 -16.17
CA ALA A 579 37.37 -1.18 -14.77
C ALA A 579 35.99 -1.70 -14.31
N HIS A 580 34.92 -1.05 -14.75
CA HIS A 580 33.55 -1.50 -14.50
C HIS A 580 33.26 -2.87 -15.16
N LEU A 581 33.71 -3.07 -16.41
CA LEU A 581 33.57 -4.34 -17.13
C LEU A 581 34.37 -5.46 -16.45
N ALA A 582 35.59 -5.17 -16.02
CA ALA A 582 36.43 -6.13 -15.30
C ALA A 582 35.79 -6.59 -13.99
N LEU A 583 35.17 -5.67 -13.24
CA LEU A 583 34.39 -6.01 -12.04
C LEU A 583 33.22 -6.93 -12.38
N ALA A 584 32.48 -6.64 -13.46
CA ALA A 584 31.38 -7.49 -13.91
C ALA A 584 31.86 -8.89 -14.28
N ALA A 585 32.95 -8.99 -15.04
CA ALA A 585 33.56 -10.24 -15.45
C ALA A 585 34.04 -11.08 -14.25
N ASP A 586 34.60 -10.44 -13.21
CA ASP A 586 34.99 -11.13 -11.97
C ASP A 586 33.78 -11.69 -11.22
N ARG A 587 32.71 -10.89 -11.08
CA ARG A 587 31.45 -11.33 -10.43
C ARG A 587 30.81 -12.51 -11.14
N ILE A 588 30.85 -12.55 -12.48
CA ILE A 588 30.31 -13.67 -13.28
C ILE A 588 31.07 -14.99 -13.02
N LYS A 589 32.36 -14.94 -12.67
CA LYS A 589 33.15 -16.14 -12.35
C LYS A 589 32.80 -16.76 -11.00
N SER A 590 32.20 -15.98 -10.10
CA SER A 590 31.85 -16.39 -8.74
C SER A 590 30.42 -15.99 -8.37
N PRO A 591 29.39 -16.51 -9.08
CA PRO A 591 28.00 -16.13 -8.86
C PRO A 591 27.54 -16.34 -7.41
N GLU A 592 28.07 -17.34 -6.70
CA GLU A 592 27.74 -17.66 -5.31
C GLU A 592 28.00 -16.50 -4.33
N LYS A 593 28.94 -15.60 -4.64
CA LYS A 593 29.26 -14.44 -3.80
C LYS A 593 28.13 -13.40 -3.79
N VAL A 594 27.17 -13.49 -4.71
CA VAL A 594 26.03 -12.57 -4.77
C VAL A 594 25.07 -12.71 -3.58
N LYS A 595 25.07 -13.87 -2.89
CA LYS A 595 24.19 -14.12 -1.73
C LYS A 595 24.36 -13.09 -0.60
N GLY A 596 25.56 -12.52 -0.44
CA GLY A 596 25.86 -11.51 0.57
C GLY A 596 25.64 -10.07 0.14
N ILE A 597 25.37 -9.82 -1.15
CA ILE A 597 25.14 -8.45 -1.66
C ILE A 597 23.71 -8.07 -1.28
N LYS A 598 23.52 -6.96 -0.55
CA LYS A 598 22.22 -6.32 -0.37
C LYS A 598 22.31 -4.92 -0.97
N GLN A 599 21.35 -4.55 -1.82
CA GLN A 599 21.24 -3.18 -2.29
C GLN A 599 20.81 -2.27 -1.14
N LYS A 600 20.96 -0.96 -1.30
CA LYS A 600 20.50 -0.01 -0.29
C LYS A 600 18.98 -0.10 -0.12
N GLU A 601 18.59 -0.40 1.11
CA GLU A 601 17.20 -0.42 1.54
C GLU A 601 16.51 0.91 1.18
N MET A 602 15.36 0.79 0.53
CA MET A 602 14.53 1.93 0.20
C MET A 602 14.04 2.59 1.49
N PRO A 603 14.10 3.93 1.61
CA PRO A 603 13.45 4.61 2.72
C PRO A 603 12.00 4.16 2.83
N PRO A 604 11.50 3.91 4.05
CA PRO A 604 10.09 3.58 4.24
C PRO A 604 9.26 4.67 3.59
N GLY A 605 8.11 4.30 3.05
CA GLY A 605 7.24 5.39 2.65
C GLY A 605 5.80 5.11 2.39
N SER A 606 5.32 3.89 2.63
CA SER A 606 3.88 3.69 2.80
C SER A 606 3.43 4.64 3.91
N PRO A 607 2.45 5.53 3.65
CA PRO A 607 1.90 6.39 4.69
C PRO A 607 1.39 5.57 5.89
N ILE A 608 0.98 4.33 5.62
CA ILE A 608 0.70 3.28 6.58
C ILE A 608 1.94 2.39 6.74
N GLY A 609 2.24 1.88 7.94
CA GLY A 609 3.32 0.89 8.13
C GLY A 609 3.19 -0.27 7.12
N CYS A 610 4.28 -1.00 6.88
CA CYS A 610 4.26 -2.18 5.99
C CYS A 610 4.72 -3.48 6.68
N ASP A 611 5.20 -3.40 7.92
CA ASP A 611 5.70 -4.57 8.65
C ASP A 611 4.65 -5.07 9.67
N LEU A 612 3.88 -6.09 9.28
CA LEU A 612 3.18 -6.97 10.21
C LEU A 612 4.02 -8.23 10.40
#